data_AF-A0A392PJH4-F1
#
_entry.id   AF-A0A392PJH4-F1
#
_cell.length_a   1.000
_cell.length_b   1.000
_cell.length_c   1.000
_cell.angle_alpha   90.00
_cell.angle_beta   90.00
_cell.angle_gamma   90.00
#
_symmetry.space_group_name_H-M   'P 1'
#
loop_
_entity.id
_entity.type
_entity.pdbx_description
1 polymer ?
#
loop_
_entity_poly.entity_id
_entity_poly.type
_entity_poly.pdbx_seq_one_letter_code
_entity_poly.pdbx_strand_id
1 'polypeptide(L)'
;GPDSRNTFVDHLYAHLTGKGIFAFKDDKRLKKGESLLPQLLQAIQNSRISIIVFSKRYAKPTWCLEEMATIAECRKYFKQKVFITFYDVDPSHVRKQSGVYQNAFALHKKKFKRDSSKVVRWTRAMVDLAELVG
;
A
#
# COMPACT_ATOMS: atom_id res chain seq x y z
N GLY A 1 1.11 3.77 -8.02
CA GLY A 1 1.40 5.17 -7.61
C GLY A 1 2.28 5.87 -8.64
N PRO A 2 2.54 7.19 -8.55
CA PRO A 2 3.26 7.95 -9.60
C PRO A 2 4.68 7.43 -9.91
N ASP A 3 5.35 6.83 -8.92
CA ASP A 3 6.74 6.36 -9.06
C ASP A 3 6.87 5.00 -9.76
N SER A 4 5.80 4.21 -9.78
CA SER A 4 5.79 2.86 -10.37
C SER A 4 4.89 2.74 -11.60
N ARG A 5 4.31 3.86 -12.02
CA ARG A 5 3.20 3.98 -13.00
C ARG A 5 3.60 3.87 -14.47
N ASN A 6 4.90 3.81 -14.77
CA ASN A 6 5.45 3.58 -16.11
C ASN A 6 6.69 2.65 -16.03
N THR A 7 6.73 1.75 -15.04
CA THR A 7 7.94 0.97 -14.73
C THR A 7 7.58 -0.47 -14.37
N PHE A 8 7.98 -0.93 -13.19
CA PHE A 8 7.85 -2.31 -12.74
C PHE A 8 6.39 -2.78 -12.63
N VAL A 9 5.47 -1.93 -12.13
CA VAL A 9 4.09 -2.35 -11.89
C VAL A 9 3.31 -2.57 -13.18
N ASP A 10 3.59 -1.80 -14.24
CA ASP A 10 2.92 -2.02 -15.53
C ASP A 10 3.40 -3.28 -16.22
N HIS A 11 4.72 -3.56 -16.17
CA HIS A 11 5.26 -4.82 -16.67
C HIS A 11 4.71 -6.02 -15.89
N LEU A 12 4.66 -5.93 -14.56
CA LEU A 12 4.07 -6.96 -13.72
C LEU A 12 2.60 -7.17 -14.06
N TYR A 13 1.84 -6.09 -14.18
CA TYR A 13 0.42 -6.14 -14.54
C TYR A 13 0.20 -6.79 -15.89
N ALA A 14 0.92 -6.34 -16.92
CA ALA A 14 0.82 -6.88 -18.28
C ALA A 14 1.23 -8.36 -18.35
N HIS A 15 2.23 -8.78 -17.57
CA HIS A 15 2.65 -10.18 -17.52
C HIS A 15 1.58 -11.06 -16.85
N LEU A 16 1.02 -10.62 -15.71
CA LEU A 16 -0.04 -11.35 -15.02
C LEU A 16 -1.28 -11.51 -15.91
N THR A 17 -1.74 -10.43 -16.53
CA THR A 17 -2.91 -10.47 -17.42
C THR A 17 -2.63 -11.27 -18.69
N GLY A 18 -1.42 -11.17 -19.26
CA GLY A 18 -1.00 -12.00 -20.39
C GLY A 18 -0.93 -13.50 -20.08
N LYS A 19 -0.80 -13.88 -18.81
CA LYS A 19 -0.89 -15.27 -18.32
C LYS A 19 -2.32 -15.68 -17.94
N GLY A 20 -3.33 -14.85 -18.21
CA GLY A 20 -4.73 -15.12 -17.88
C GLY A 20 -5.08 -14.89 -16.41
N ILE A 21 -4.19 -14.27 -15.61
CA ILE A 21 -4.47 -13.92 -14.22
C ILE A 21 -5.24 -12.60 -14.20
N PHE A 22 -6.47 -12.63 -13.71
CA PHE A 22 -7.25 -11.42 -13.48
C PHE A 22 -6.56 -10.57 -12.39
N ALA A 23 -5.99 -9.44 -12.79
CA ALA A 23 -5.31 -8.51 -11.90
C ALA A 23 -6.07 -7.18 -11.87
N PHE A 24 -6.16 -6.59 -10.68
CA PHE A 24 -6.62 -5.22 -10.48
C PHE A 24 -5.41 -4.33 -10.22
N LYS A 25 -5.18 -3.34 -11.09
CA LYS A 25 -4.15 -2.30 -10.90
C LYS A 25 -4.87 -1.00 -10.56
N ASP A 26 -4.68 -0.48 -9.35
CA ASP A 26 -5.24 0.84 -9.05
C ASP A 26 -4.45 1.94 -9.77
N ASP A 27 -5.00 2.36 -10.92
CA ASP A 27 -4.48 3.46 -11.73
C ASP A 27 -5.20 4.79 -11.43
N LYS A 28 -6.15 4.79 -10.48
CA LYS A 28 -7.01 5.94 -10.27
C LYS A 28 -6.26 7.04 -9.52
N ARG A 29 -6.21 8.21 -10.13
CA ARG A 29 -5.99 9.49 -9.44
C ARG A 29 -7.22 9.75 -8.57
N LEU A 30 -7.31 9.08 -7.41
CA LEU A 30 -8.32 9.42 -6.41
C LEU A 30 -8.25 10.91 -6.12
N LYS A 31 -9.40 11.60 -6.23
CA LYS A 31 -9.51 13.00 -5.81
C LYS A 31 -9.01 13.08 -4.37
N LYS A 32 -8.11 14.04 -4.11
CA LYS A 32 -7.52 14.28 -2.79
C LYS A 32 -8.63 14.33 -1.72
N GLY A 33 -8.67 13.36 -0.81
CA GLY A 33 -9.36 13.51 0.46
C GLY A 33 -10.41 12.47 0.84
N GLU A 34 -10.81 11.56 -0.05
CA GLU A 34 -11.89 10.62 0.25
C GLU A 34 -11.39 9.22 0.60
N SER A 35 -12.17 8.55 1.45
CA SER A 35 -12.05 7.15 1.84
C SER A 35 -11.84 6.22 0.65
N LEU A 36 -11.35 5.01 0.92
CA LEU A 36 -11.25 3.94 -0.08
C LEU A 36 -12.58 3.81 -0.83
N LEU A 37 -12.57 3.93 -2.17
CA LEU A 37 -13.79 3.79 -2.95
C LEU A 37 -14.41 2.41 -2.67
N PRO A 38 -15.75 2.28 -2.53
CA PRO A 38 -16.39 1.00 -2.25
C PRO A 38 -15.99 -0.12 -3.21
N GLN A 39 -15.82 0.21 -4.50
CA GLN A 39 -15.37 -0.71 -5.54
C GLN A 39 -13.95 -1.25 -5.27
N LEU A 40 -13.05 -0.40 -4.77
CA LEU A 40 -11.68 -0.75 -4.45
C LEU A 40 -11.60 -1.60 -3.18
N LEU A 41 -12.42 -1.27 -2.17
CA LEU A 41 -12.56 -2.10 -0.97
C LEU A 41 -13.05 -3.50 -1.34
N GLN A 42 -14.08 -3.60 -2.18
CA GLN A 42 -14.63 -4.86 -2.64
C GLN A 42 -13.60 -5.66 -3.47
N ALA A 43 -12.83 -4.99 -4.33
CA ALA A 43 -11.76 -5.62 -5.09
C ALA A 43 -10.68 -6.22 -4.16
N ILE A 44 -10.26 -5.48 -3.13
CA ILE A 44 -9.30 -5.99 -2.14
C ILE A 44 -9.88 -7.18 -1.38
N GLN A 45 -11.12 -7.10 -0.89
CA GLN A 45 -11.76 -8.17 -0.13
C GLN A 45 -11.96 -9.45 -0.96
N ASN A 46 -12.29 -9.32 -2.25
CA ASN A 46 -12.49 -10.46 -3.15
C ASN A 46 -11.20 -11.02 -3.75
N SER A 47 -10.06 -10.35 -3.55
CA SER A 47 -8.78 -10.79 -4.08
C SER A 47 -8.20 -11.95 -3.27
N ARG A 48 -7.65 -12.97 -3.95
CA ARG A 48 -6.92 -14.07 -3.29
C ARG A 48 -5.48 -13.69 -2.91
N ILE A 49 -4.90 -12.80 -3.71
CA ILE A 49 -3.50 -12.37 -3.63
C ILE A 49 -3.47 -10.84 -3.75
N SER A 50 -2.70 -10.19 -2.88
CA SER A 50 -2.32 -8.78 -3.02
C SER A 50 -0.81 -8.66 -3.19
N ILE A 51 -0.37 -7.78 -4.08
CA ILE A 51 1.06 -7.46 -4.27
C ILE A 51 1.26 -5.98 -3.91
N ILE A 52 2.09 -5.72 -2.90
CA ILE A 52 2.40 -4.37 -2.44
C ILE A 52 3.82 -4.01 -2.88
N VAL A 53 3.94 -2.93 -3.65
CA VAL A 53 5.24 -2.41 -4.11
C VAL A 53 5.58 -1.14 -3.36
N PHE A 54 6.41 -1.27 -2.31
CA PHE A 54 6.94 -0.14 -1.55
C PHE A 54 8.00 0.59 -2.39
N SER A 55 7.79 1.89 -2.62
CA SER A 55 8.68 2.77 -3.38
C SER A 55 8.90 4.08 -2.63
N LYS A 56 9.92 4.86 -2.99
CA LYS A 56 10.33 6.07 -2.24
C LYS A 56 9.18 7.04 -1.93
N ARG A 57 8.16 7.17 -2.80
CA ARG A 57 6.98 8.02 -2.53
C ARG A 57 5.71 7.28 -2.17
N TYR A 58 5.77 5.98 -1.88
CA TYR A 58 4.60 5.17 -1.49
C TYR A 58 3.82 5.80 -0.34
N ALA A 59 4.53 6.29 0.69
CA ALA A 59 3.90 6.86 1.87
C ALA A 59 3.38 8.31 1.69
N LYS A 60 3.62 8.96 0.54
CA LYS A 60 3.20 10.37 0.35
C LYS A 60 1.67 10.51 0.27
N PRO A 61 0.95 9.73 -0.55
CA PRO A 61 -0.49 9.83 -0.64
C PRO A 61 -1.16 9.02 0.48
N THR A 62 -2.16 9.61 1.14
CA THR A 62 -2.92 8.91 2.19
C THR A 62 -3.64 7.68 1.65
N TRP A 63 -4.09 7.70 0.38
CA TRP A 63 -4.79 6.58 -0.22
C TRP A 63 -3.93 5.30 -0.30
N CYS A 64 -2.64 5.40 -0.65
CA CYS A 64 -1.75 4.24 -0.64
C CYS A 64 -1.63 3.61 0.75
N LEU A 65 -1.65 4.45 1.80
CA LEU A 65 -1.59 3.99 3.18
C LEU A 65 -2.91 3.35 3.64
N GLU A 66 -4.05 3.88 3.19
CA GLU A 66 -5.36 3.30 3.47
C GLU A 66 -5.54 1.94 2.78
N GLU A 67 -5.20 1.83 1.50
CA GLU A 67 -5.21 0.56 0.75
C GLU A 67 -4.37 -0.50 1.44
N MET A 68 -3.12 -0.15 1.78
CA MET A 68 -2.17 -1.05 2.44
C MET A 68 -2.69 -1.53 3.79
N ALA A 69 -3.26 -0.63 4.59
CA ALA A 69 -3.86 -1.01 5.87
C ALA A 69 -5.05 -1.95 5.69
N THR A 70 -5.91 -1.70 4.70
CA THR A 70 -7.02 -2.60 4.38
C THR A 70 -6.54 -3.96 3.87
N ILE A 71 -5.47 -4.03 3.07
CA ILE A 71 -4.85 -5.30 2.66
C ILE A 71 -4.31 -6.05 3.89
N ALA A 72 -3.65 -5.36 4.82
CA ALA A 72 -3.15 -5.97 6.06
C ALA A 72 -4.29 -6.55 6.93
N GLU A 73 -5.42 -5.84 7.01
CA GLU A 73 -6.65 -6.33 7.66
C GLU A 73 -7.19 -7.56 6.93
N CYS A 74 -7.36 -7.49 5.62
CA CYS A 74 -7.91 -8.59 4.82
C CYS A 74 -7.03 -9.84 4.86
N ARG A 75 -5.70 -9.69 4.91
CA ARG A 75 -4.78 -10.80 5.18
C ARG A 75 -5.11 -11.52 6.49
N LYS A 76 -5.37 -10.78 7.58
CA LYS A 76 -5.65 -11.37 8.89
C LYS A 76 -7.03 -12.04 8.93
N TYR A 77 -8.06 -11.37 8.43
CA TYR A 77 -9.46 -11.83 8.48
C TYR A 77 -9.79 -12.87 7.41
N PHE A 78 -9.39 -12.65 6.16
CA PHE A 78 -9.74 -13.50 5.01
C PHE A 78 -8.61 -14.43 4.57
N LYS A 79 -7.48 -14.47 5.32
CA LYS A 79 -6.32 -15.32 5.03
C LYS A 79 -5.74 -15.13 3.62
N GLN A 80 -5.90 -13.93 3.06
CA GLN A 80 -5.35 -13.57 1.76
C GLN A 80 -3.82 -13.63 1.77
N LYS A 81 -3.22 -14.03 0.64
CA LYS A 81 -1.76 -13.99 0.48
C LYS A 81 -1.32 -12.57 0.13
N VAL A 82 -0.27 -12.10 0.78
CA VAL A 82 0.31 -10.78 0.49
C VAL A 82 1.78 -10.97 0.12
N PHE A 83 2.16 -10.50 -1.06
CA PHE A 83 3.54 -10.41 -1.50
C PHE A 83 3.99 -8.96 -1.42
N ILE A 84 5.21 -8.76 -0.92
CA ILE A 84 5.78 -7.43 -0.74
C ILE A 84 7.03 -7.33 -1.59
N THR A 85 7.17 -6.21 -2.29
CA THR A 85 8.34 -5.89 -3.10
C THR A 85 8.85 -4.51 -2.68
N PHE A 86 10.15 -4.42 -2.41
CA PHE A 86 10.81 -3.16 -2.10
C PHE A 86 11.51 -2.64 -3.36
N TYR A 87 10.97 -1.58 -3.95
CA TYR A 87 11.49 -0.97 -5.16
C TYR A 87 12.32 0.27 -4.80
N ASP A 88 13.65 0.11 -4.77
CA ASP A 88 14.60 1.16 -4.42
C ASP A 88 14.31 1.78 -3.03
N VAL A 89 13.96 0.93 -2.07
CA VAL A 89 13.68 1.29 -0.68
C VAL A 89 14.26 0.22 0.25
N ASP A 90 14.98 0.66 1.28
CA ASP A 90 15.43 -0.23 2.34
C ASP A 90 14.23 -0.74 3.18
N PRO A 91 14.07 -2.06 3.41
CA PRO A 91 13.00 -2.61 4.24
C PRO A 91 12.91 -1.98 5.64
N SER A 92 14.04 -1.58 6.23
CA SER A 92 14.08 -0.89 7.53
C SER A 92 13.40 0.48 7.52
N HIS A 93 13.41 1.18 6.38
CA HIS A 93 12.63 2.40 6.21
C HIS A 93 11.13 2.12 6.28
N VAL A 94 10.67 0.97 5.77
CA VAL A 94 9.27 0.54 5.85
C VAL A 94 8.92 0.16 7.29
N ARG A 95 9.74 -0.69 7.93
CA ARG A 95 9.54 -1.17 9.32
C ARG A 95 9.50 -0.02 10.33
N LYS A 96 10.42 0.94 10.20
CA LYS A 96 10.58 2.05 11.17
C LYS A 96 9.91 3.35 10.72
N GLN A 97 9.30 3.37 9.53
CA GLN A 97 8.80 4.59 8.87
C GLN A 97 9.84 5.72 8.87
N SER A 98 11.09 5.36 8.61
CA SER A 98 12.27 6.22 8.67
C SER A 98 12.82 6.52 7.25
N GLY A 99 13.92 7.27 7.15
CA GLY A 99 14.56 7.58 5.87
C GLY A 99 13.58 8.21 4.88
N VAL A 100 13.34 7.51 3.76
CA VAL A 100 12.46 7.97 2.68
C VAL A 100 11.00 8.23 3.11
N TYR A 101 10.55 7.63 4.21
CA TYR A 101 9.18 7.79 4.73
C TYR A 101 9.05 8.77 5.91
N GLN A 102 10.17 9.20 6.50
CA GLN A 102 10.18 10.04 7.70
C GLN A 102 9.39 11.34 7.49
N ASN A 103 9.67 12.06 6.40
CA ASN A 103 9.00 13.33 6.09
C ASN A 103 7.50 13.12 5.80
N ALA A 104 7.14 12.03 5.13
CA ALA A 104 5.74 11.73 4.83
C ALA A 104 4.94 11.44 6.11
N PHE A 105 5.47 10.62 7.02
CA PHE A 105 4.81 10.33 8.29
C PHE A 105 4.77 11.53 9.22
N ALA A 106 5.79 12.40 9.22
CA ALA A 106 5.75 13.66 9.98
C ALA A 106 4.61 14.57 9.48
N LEU A 107 4.45 14.72 8.16
CA LEU A 107 3.35 15.48 7.56
C LEU A 107 1.99 14.89 7.89
N HIS A 108 1.84 13.56 7.83
CA HIS A 108 0.58 12.89 8.18
C HIS A 108 0.24 13.05 9.66
N LYS A 109 1.21 12.90 10.58
CA LYS A 109 1.01 13.15 12.02
C LYS A 109 0.50 14.57 12.28
N LYS A 110 1.05 15.58 11.58
CA LYS A 110 0.57 16.97 11.67
C LYS A 110 -0.84 17.12 11.10
N LYS A 111 -1.10 16.55 9.93
CA LYS A 111 -2.40 16.64 9.22
C LYS A 111 -3.53 15.96 10.00
N PHE A 112 -3.27 14.80 10.58
CA PHE A 112 -4.24 13.98 11.31
C PHE A 112 -4.06 14.08 12.82
N LYS A 113 -3.60 15.23 13.34
CA LYS A 113 -3.37 15.43 14.78
C LYS A 113 -4.62 15.15 15.63
N ARG A 114 -5.82 15.45 15.10
CA ARG A 114 -7.12 15.20 15.75
C ARG A 114 -7.65 13.78 15.57
N ASP A 115 -7.06 13.01 14.66
CA ASP A 115 -7.43 11.63 14.36
C ASP A 115 -6.16 10.79 14.19
N SER A 116 -5.42 10.67 15.29
CA SER A 116 -4.15 9.92 15.31
C SER A 116 -4.35 8.43 15.03
N SER A 117 -5.59 7.93 15.15
CA SER A 117 -5.96 6.53 14.92
C SER A 117 -5.56 6.07 13.51
N LYS A 118 -5.71 6.93 12.49
CA LYS A 118 -5.31 6.64 11.12
C LYS A 118 -3.81 6.41 10.98
N VAL A 119 -3.01 7.32 11.53
CA VAL A 119 -1.55 7.21 11.46
C VAL A 119 -1.06 5.97 12.24
N VAL A 120 -1.66 5.69 13.41
CA VAL A 120 -1.36 4.48 14.18
C VAL A 120 -1.70 3.22 13.37
N ARG A 121 -2.85 3.20 12.69
CA ARG A 121 -3.28 2.09 11.84
C ARG A 121 -2.30 1.85 10.69
N TRP A 122 -1.91 2.90 9.97
CA TRP A 122 -0.95 2.78 8.87
C TRP A 122 0.43 2.33 9.35
N THR A 123 0.90 2.85 10.48
CA THR A 123 2.18 2.44 11.09
C THR A 123 2.17 0.95 11.42
N ARG A 124 1.13 0.47 12.13
CA ARG A 124 1.00 -0.95 12.49
C ARG A 124 0.96 -1.83 11.25
N ALA A 125 0.17 -1.46 10.25
CA ALA A 125 0.08 -2.23 9.02
C ALA A 125 1.42 -2.29 8.27
N MET A 126 2.20 -1.20 8.20
CA MET A 126 3.54 -1.22 7.59
C MET A 126 4.51 -2.12 8.36
N VAL A 127 4.50 -2.09 9.68
CA VAL A 127 5.33 -2.97 10.53
C VAL A 127 4.94 -4.43 10.28
N ASP A 128 3.66 -4.77 10.47
CA ASP A 128 3.14 -6.13 10.32
C ASP A 128 3.45 -6.72 8.94
N LEU A 129 3.33 -5.91 7.89
CA LEU A 129 3.64 -6.32 6.52
C LEU A 129 5.15 -6.49 6.33
N ALA A 130 5.97 -5.54 6.79
CA ALA A 130 7.41 -5.61 6.60
C ALA A 130 8.11 -6.70 7.44
N GLU A 131 7.41 -7.29 8.41
CA GLU A 131 7.81 -8.52 9.13
C GLU A 131 7.52 -9.80 8.34
N LEU A 132 6.65 -9.76 7.31
CA LEU A 132 6.40 -10.91 6.43
C LEU A 132 7.58 -11.24 5.53
N VAL A 133 8.40 -10.24 5.28
CA VAL A 133 9.67 -10.40 4.57
C VAL A 133 10.72 -10.45 5.66
N GLY A 134 11.35 -11.62 5.84
CA GLY A 134 12.47 -11.81 6.77
C GLY A 134 13.52 -10.73 6.59
#